data_AF-A0A4P5V2R2-F1
#
_entry.id   AF-A0A4P5V2R2-F1
#
_cell.length_a   1.000
_cell.length_b   1.000
_cell.length_c   1.000
_cell.angle_alpha   90.00
_cell.angle_beta   90.00
_cell.angle_gamma   90.00
#
_symmetry.space_group_name_H-M   'P 1'
#
loop_
_entity.id
_entity.type
_entity.pdbx_description
1 polymer ?
#
loop_
_entity_poly.entity_id
_entity_poly.type
_entity_poly.pdbx_seq_one_letter_code
_entity_poly.pdbx_strand_id
1 'polypeptide(L)'
;MDAAIRWLTGFDDDALSYHLGAGITFAHFFAEARINPGTAKITGTVCGVRVETLEDPLMQQIRWLDKLVDELAKGRPLQKILRD
;
A
#
# COMPACT_ATOMS: atom_id res chain seq x y z
N MET A 1 4.52 -7.92 -6.90
CA MET A 1 4.64 -6.95 -5.79
C MET A 1 4.34 -5.56 -6.32
N ASP A 2 5.05 -5.12 -7.35
CA ASP A 2 5.00 -3.76 -7.92
C ASP A 2 3.59 -3.34 -8.35
N ALA A 3 2.80 -4.26 -8.92
CA ALA A 3 1.42 -3.97 -9.29
C ALA A 3 0.54 -3.53 -8.10
N ALA A 4 0.75 -4.07 -6.90
CA ALA A 4 0.01 -3.65 -5.70
C ALA A 4 0.49 -2.29 -5.18
N ILE A 5 1.80 -2.00 -5.30
CA ILE A 5 2.36 -0.71 -4.90
C ILE A 5 1.85 0.38 -5.85
N ARG A 6 1.93 0.17 -7.16
CA ARG A 6 1.40 1.10 -8.17
C ARG A 6 -0.10 1.33 -8.00
N TRP A 7 -0.86 0.26 -7.75
CA TRP A 7 -2.29 0.40 -7.45
C TRP A 7 -2.55 1.20 -6.17
N LEU A 8 -1.73 1.05 -5.13
CA LEU A 8 -1.88 1.77 -3.86
C LEU A 8 -1.54 3.25 -3.99
N THR A 9 -0.41 3.58 -4.63
CA THR A 9 0.20 4.91 -4.61
C THR A 9 -0.06 5.74 -5.86
N GLY A 10 -0.52 5.12 -6.94
CA GLY A 10 -0.67 5.76 -8.25
C GLY A 10 0.65 6.04 -8.97
N PHE A 11 1.79 5.54 -8.47
CA PHE A 11 3.07 5.70 -9.13
C PHE A 11 3.14 4.85 -10.41
N ASP A 12 3.84 5.39 -11.41
CA ASP A 12 4.31 4.63 -12.56
C ASP A 12 5.67 3.96 -12.25
N ASP A 13 6.22 3.28 -13.26
CA ASP A 13 7.44 2.47 -13.10
C ASP A 13 8.67 3.33 -12.80
N ASP A 14 8.73 4.54 -13.38
CA ASP A 14 9.84 5.47 -13.21
C ASP A 14 9.80 6.09 -11.81
N ALA A 15 8.63 6.57 -11.36
CA ALA A 15 8.45 7.09 -10.02
C ALA A 15 8.72 6.02 -8.95
N LEU A 16 8.22 4.80 -9.16
CA LEU A 16 8.47 3.70 -8.23
C LEU A 16 9.97 3.36 -8.15
N SER A 17 10.65 3.29 -9.30
CA SER A 17 12.09 3.01 -9.34
C SER A 17 12.91 4.11 -8.66
N TYR A 18 12.56 5.37 -8.88
CA TYR A 18 13.19 6.52 -8.22
C TYR A 18 13.06 6.41 -6.70
N HIS A 19 11.86 6.17 -6.19
CA HIS A 19 11.61 6.08 -4.75
C HIS A 19 12.28 4.86 -4.10
N LEU A 20 12.33 3.70 -4.78
CA LEU A 20 12.99 2.50 -4.28
C LEU A 20 14.53 2.65 -4.26
N GLY A 21 15.11 3.38 -5.23
CA GLY A 21 16.56 3.60 -5.32
C GLY A 21 17.09 4.70 -4.40
N ALA A 22 16.26 5.68 -4.04
CA ALA A 22 16.69 6.89 -3.33
C ALA A 22 16.79 6.74 -1.80
N GLY A 23 16.46 5.58 -1.23
CA GLY A 23 16.56 5.35 0.22
C GLY A 23 15.67 6.30 1.06
N ILE A 24 14.51 6.70 0.51
CA ILE A 24 13.63 7.67 1.13
C ILE A 24 12.83 7.07 2.29
N THR A 25 12.32 7.94 3.17
CA THR A 25 11.43 7.53 4.25
C THR A 25 10.02 7.23 3.74
N PHE A 26 9.27 6.39 4.47
CA PHE A 26 7.85 6.16 4.17
C PHE A 26 7.02 7.46 4.20
N ALA A 27 7.34 8.38 5.11
CA ALA A 27 6.66 9.67 5.16
C ALA A 27 6.80 10.44 3.83
N HIS A 28 8.01 10.47 3.26
CA HIS A 28 8.26 11.09 1.97
C HIS A 28 7.58 10.34 0.83
N PHE A 29 7.73 9.01 0.81
CA PHE A 29 7.12 8.13 -0.19
C PHE A 29 5.60 8.33 -0.28
N PHE A 30 4.90 8.37 0.85
CA PHE A 30 3.45 8.53 0.88
C PHE A 30 2.99 9.98 0.75
N ALA A 31 3.84 10.97 1.06
CA ALA A 31 3.53 12.37 0.81
C ALA A 31 3.44 12.69 -0.70
N GLU A 32 4.23 12.01 -1.53
CA GLU A 32 4.20 12.15 -2.99
C GLU A 32 3.17 11.22 -3.67
N ALA A 33 2.66 10.22 -2.94
CA ALA A 33 1.71 9.25 -3.47
C ALA A 33 0.31 9.85 -3.66
N ARG A 34 -0.31 9.54 -4.80
CA ARG A 34 -1.76 9.74 -5.00
C ARG A 34 -2.47 8.47 -4.58
N ILE A 35 -2.78 8.36 -3.29
CA ILE A 35 -3.45 7.18 -2.73
C ILE A 35 -4.73 6.86 -3.49
N ASN A 36 -4.86 5.60 -3.90
CA ASN A 36 -6.04 5.11 -4.59
C ASN A 36 -7.27 5.11 -3.67
N PRO A 37 -8.41 5.71 -4.07
CA PRO A 37 -9.65 5.71 -3.28
C PRO A 37 -10.15 4.31 -2.88
N GLY A 38 -9.77 3.26 -3.62
CA GLY A 38 -10.06 1.87 -3.30
C GLY A 38 -9.46 1.39 -1.98
N THR A 39 -8.49 2.11 -1.39
CA THR A 39 -7.92 1.78 -0.07
C THR A 39 -8.94 1.81 1.06
N ALA A 40 -10.05 2.54 0.91
CA ALA A 40 -11.17 2.53 1.85
C ALA A 40 -11.80 1.13 2.04
N LYS A 41 -11.60 0.22 1.06
CA LYS A 41 -12.06 -1.17 1.13
C LYS A 41 -11.02 -2.12 1.75
N ILE A 42 -9.85 -1.63 2.15
CA ILE A 42 -8.82 -2.44 2.81
C ILE A 42 -9.16 -2.52 4.30
N THR A 43 -9.62 -3.69 4.72
CA THR A 43 -10.03 -3.95 6.10
C THR A 43 -9.38 -5.21 6.67
N GLY A 44 -9.49 -5.36 7.99
CA GLY A 44 -9.02 -6.51 8.74
C GLY A 44 -7.66 -6.25 9.41
N THR A 45 -7.02 -7.34 9.81
CA THR A 45 -5.80 -7.28 10.63
C THR A 45 -4.55 -7.61 9.81
N VAL A 46 -3.46 -6.88 10.07
CA VAL A 46 -2.09 -7.16 9.62
C VAL A 46 -1.12 -6.71 10.70
N CYS A 47 -0.02 -7.43 10.92
CA CYS A 47 0.97 -7.13 11.97
C CYS A 47 0.35 -6.90 13.37
N GLY A 48 -0.75 -7.60 13.69
CA GLY A 48 -1.44 -7.49 14.98
C GLY A 48 -2.35 -6.26 15.15
N VAL A 49 -2.46 -5.38 14.15
CA VAL A 49 -3.33 -4.18 14.20
C VAL A 49 -4.46 -4.26 13.18
N ARG A 50 -5.62 -3.69 13.52
CA ARG A 50 -6.74 -3.53 12.59
C ARG A 50 -6.55 -2.25 11.79
N VAL A 51 -6.52 -2.35 10.46
CA VAL A 51 -6.03 -1.26 9.60
C VAL A 51 -7.04 -0.11 9.51
N GLU A 52 -8.32 -0.42 9.43
CA GLU A 52 -9.41 0.55 9.32
C GLU A 52 -9.65 1.36 10.61
N THR A 53 -9.03 0.98 11.73
CA THR A 53 -9.15 1.71 13.01
C THR A 53 -7.93 2.58 13.32
N LEU A 54 -6.93 2.64 12.43
CA LEU A 54 -5.75 3.47 12.63
C LEU A 54 -6.09 4.94 12.40
N GLU A 55 -5.80 5.78 13.41
CA GLU A 55 -6.04 7.23 13.35
C GLU A 55 -4.88 8.00 12.71
N ASP A 56 -3.64 7.50 12.86
CA ASP A 56 -2.47 8.08 12.20
C ASP A 56 -2.52 7.76 10.69
N PRO A 57 -2.63 8.77 9.81
CA PRO A 57 -2.79 8.55 8.38
C PRO A 57 -1.58 7.85 7.73
N LEU A 58 -0.36 8.20 8.15
CA LEU A 58 0.86 7.60 7.61
C LEU A 58 0.96 6.14 8.03
N MET A 59 0.69 5.85 9.31
CA MET A 59 0.66 4.46 9.80
C MET A 59 -0.41 3.63 9.12
N GLN A 60 -1.57 4.21 8.83
CA GLN A 60 -2.63 3.53 8.08
C GLN A 60 -2.17 3.20 6.65
N GLN A 61 -1.52 4.14 5.95
CA GLN A 61 -0.97 3.93 4.61
C GLN A 61 0.10 2.83 4.57
N ILE A 62 1.01 2.82 5.55
CA ILE A 62 2.02 1.76 5.70
C ILE A 62 1.32 0.41 5.90
N ARG A 63 0.28 0.35 6.73
CA ARG A 63 -0.45 -0.90 7.00
C ARG A 63 -1.33 -1.36 5.84
N TRP A 64 -1.81 -0.45 4.98
CA TRP A 64 -2.39 -0.85 3.70
C TRP A 64 -1.36 -1.57 2.83
N LEU A 65 -0.15 -1.03 2.69
CA LEU A 65 0.92 -1.67 1.92
C LEU A 65 1.25 -3.06 2.47
N ASP A 66 1.47 -3.18 3.79
CA ASP A 66 1.74 -4.46 4.45
C ASP A 66 0.62 -5.47 4.17
N LYS A 67 -0.64 -5.03 4.22
CA LYS A 67 -1.80 -5.89 3.98
C LYS A 67 -1.82 -6.42 2.55
N LEU A 68 -1.57 -5.57 1.56
CA LEU A 68 -1.55 -5.98 0.15
C LEU A 68 -0.40 -6.97 -0.12
N VAL A 69 0.77 -6.74 0.48
CA VAL A 69 1.92 -7.64 0.37
C VAL A 69 1.67 -8.97 1.07
N ASP A 70 1.07 -8.97 2.27
CA ASP A 70 0.67 -10.18 3.00
C ASP A 70 -0.35 -11.02 2.22
N GLU A 71 -1.36 -10.38 1.61
CA GLU A 71 -2.35 -11.05 0.77
C GLU A 71 -1.70 -11.67 -0.48
N LEU A 72 -0.76 -10.95 -1.13
CA LEU A 72 0.01 -11.47 -2.26
C LEU A 72 0.88 -12.67 -1.86
N ALA A 73 1.59 -12.57 -0.74
CA ALA A 73 2.44 -13.65 -0.22
C ALA A 73 1.63 -14.91 0.12
N LYS A 74 0.38 -14.73 0.54
CA LYS A 74 -0.59 -15.82 0.76
C LYS A 74 -1.20 -16.39 -0.52
N GLY A 75 -0.77 -15.92 -1.69
CA GLY A 75 -1.22 -16.41 -2.99
C GLY A 75 -2.62 -15.96 -3.39
N ARG A 76 -3.16 -14.88 -2.79
CA ARG A 76 -4.44 -14.33 -3.26
C ARG A 76 -4.29 -13.79 -4.69
N PRO A 77 -5.29 -14.02 -5.57
CA PRO A 77 -5.29 -13.44 -6.90
C PRO A 77 -5.24 -11.91 -6.85
N LEU A 78 -4.42 -11.29 -7.70
CA LEU A 78 -4.24 -9.83 -7.74
C LEU A 78 -5.58 -9.09 -7.86
N GLN A 79 -6.49 -9.57 -8.73
CA GLN A 79 -7.83 -8.97 -8.88
C GLN A 79 -8.62 -8.91 -7.56
N LYS A 80 -8.47 -9.90 -6.67
CA LYS A 80 -9.11 -9.89 -5.34
C LYS A 80 -8.43 -8.91 -4.38
N ILE A 81 -7.15 -8.65 -4.57
CA ILE A 81 -6.33 -7.75 -3.75
C ILE A 81 -6.58 -6.29 -4.14
N LEU A 82 -6.68 -6.00 -5.45
CA LEU A 82 -6.93 -4.65 -5.96
C LEU A 82 -8.37 -4.17 -5.71
N ARG A 83 -9.28 -5.07 -5.30
CA ARG A 83 -10.65 -4.70 -4.87
C ARG A 83 -11.43 -3.90 -5.92
N ASP A 84 -11.13 -4.19 -7.19
CA ASP A 84 -11.70 -3.65 -8.43
C ASP A 84 -12.50 -4.71 -9.20
#